data_AF-A0A812Z2D6-F1
#
_entry.id   AF-A0A812Z2D6-F1
#
_cell.length_a   1.000
_cell.length_b   1.000
_cell.length_c   1.000
_cell.angle_alpha   90.00
_cell.angle_beta   90.00
_cell.angle_gamma   90.00
#
_symmetry.space_group_name_H-M   'P 1'
#
loop_
_entity.id
_entity.type
_entity.pdbx_description
1 polymer ?
#
loop_
_entity_poly.entity_id
_entity_poly.type
_entity_poly.pdbx_seq_one_letter_code
_entity_poly.pdbx_strand_id
1 'polypeptide(L)'
;MSQSLLERVNVFFEDAGCKTDPTGLSKLACEGASDAVKAGAVASALVFGEILTPEDIFRLLNLEQGDIFYDLGSGRGQVVLAAALCSKPTKCVGIELMEPRHQAALAAKACAPEDIQRICEFRCEDVLACRLEDACKVYLCNAAFPRHLNAAFAGALDPQRAPALEALVTCAALPEESLHQARLQLIQVADCSATWATQGAPLFLYRRDGDGSSAARATAIPTNVRYEASRQLSAATQSTGLSHEDERSLLRSAVLASKFACLQ
;
A
#
# COMPACT_ATOMS: atom_id res chain seq x y z
N MET A 1 -9.68 -22.70 -18.83
CA MET A 1 -8.65 -21.76 -18.34
C MET A 1 -9.18 -21.22 -17.02
N SER A 2 -8.43 -21.29 -15.91
CA SER A 2 -8.88 -20.68 -14.66
C SER A 2 -8.80 -19.16 -14.78
N GLN A 3 -9.79 -18.45 -14.28
CA GLN A 3 -9.74 -16.99 -14.14
C GLN A 3 -8.56 -16.59 -13.25
N SER A 4 -7.88 -15.49 -13.59
CA SER A 4 -6.86 -14.86 -12.76
C SER A 4 -7.46 -14.38 -11.42
N LEU A 5 -6.63 -14.19 -10.40
CA LEU A 5 -7.10 -13.73 -9.11
C LEU A 5 -7.76 -12.36 -9.19
N LEU A 6 -7.20 -11.45 -10.00
CA LEU A 6 -7.78 -10.12 -10.19
C LEU A 6 -9.12 -10.17 -10.91
N GLU A 7 -9.29 -11.01 -11.92
CA GLU A 7 -10.61 -11.19 -12.55
C GLU A 7 -11.64 -11.65 -11.52
N ARG A 8 -11.28 -12.58 -10.63
CA ARG A 8 -12.16 -13.06 -9.56
C ARG A 8 -12.51 -11.96 -8.56
N VAL A 9 -11.55 -11.11 -8.20
CA VAL A 9 -11.78 -9.97 -7.29
C VAL A 9 -12.61 -8.88 -7.96
N ASN A 10 -12.38 -8.62 -9.25
CA ASN A 10 -13.06 -7.56 -10.00
C ASN A 10 -14.58 -7.80 -10.11
N VAL A 11 -15.02 -9.07 -10.13
CA VAL A 11 -16.45 -9.42 -10.04
C VAL A 11 -17.11 -8.76 -8.83
N PHE A 12 -16.45 -8.71 -7.67
CA PHE A 12 -17.01 -8.08 -6.48
C PHE A 12 -17.22 -6.57 -6.65
N PHE A 13 -16.32 -5.90 -7.38
CA PHE A 13 -16.43 -4.47 -7.65
C PHE A 13 -17.50 -4.18 -8.71
N GLU A 14 -17.61 -5.03 -9.72
CA GLU A 14 -18.66 -4.97 -10.73
C GLU A 14 -20.05 -5.15 -10.11
N ASP A 15 -20.22 -6.17 -9.27
CA ASP A 15 -21.46 -6.46 -8.54
C ASP A 15 -21.83 -5.33 -7.57
N ALA A 16 -20.83 -4.69 -6.98
CA ALA A 16 -21.01 -3.51 -6.13
C ALA A 16 -21.41 -2.23 -6.91
N GLY A 17 -21.52 -2.30 -8.24
CA GLY A 17 -21.72 -1.13 -9.10
C GLY A 17 -20.54 -0.15 -9.09
N CYS A 18 -19.44 -0.56 -8.48
CA CYS A 18 -18.21 0.20 -8.37
C CYS A 18 -17.36 -0.09 -9.61
N LYS A 19 -17.71 0.53 -10.75
CA LYS A 19 -16.90 0.38 -11.97
C LYS A 19 -15.42 0.57 -11.63
N THR A 20 -14.58 -0.31 -12.14
CA THR A 20 -13.13 -0.08 -12.19
C THR A 20 -12.94 1.17 -13.04
N ASP A 21 -12.81 2.33 -12.42
CA ASP A 21 -12.21 3.47 -13.05
C ASP A 21 -10.71 3.30 -12.85
N PRO A 22 -9.97 2.78 -13.85
CA PRO A 22 -8.54 2.52 -13.73
C PRO A 22 -7.71 3.80 -13.51
N THR A 23 -8.35 4.98 -13.48
CA THR A 23 -7.72 6.27 -13.18
C THR A 23 -8.17 6.90 -11.87
N GLY A 24 -9.32 6.48 -11.33
CA GLY A 24 -9.98 7.16 -10.20
C GLY A 24 -10.35 8.63 -10.45
N LEU A 25 -10.22 9.13 -11.69
CA LEU A 25 -10.40 10.55 -12.04
C LEU A 25 -11.81 10.88 -12.55
N SER A 26 -12.63 9.87 -12.89
CA SER A 26 -13.94 10.12 -13.52
C SER A 26 -15.00 10.71 -12.58
N LYS A 27 -14.76 10.71 -11.25
CA LYS A 27 -15.65 11.36 -10.27
C LYS A 27 -15.03 12.51 -9.46
N LEU A 28 -13.70 12.66 -9.44
CA LEU A 28 -13.04 13.80 -8.78
C LEU A 28 -12.85 15.02 -9.71
N ALA A 29 -13.14 14.85 -11.01
CA ALA A 29 -13.16 15.96 -11.98
C ALA A 29 -14.49 16.73 -12.01
N CYS A 30 -15.40 16.51 -11.04
CA CYS A 30 -16.60 17.34 -10.87
C CYS A 30 -16.30 18.48 -9.90
N GLU A 31 -15.96 19.63 -10.49
CA GLU A 31 -16.18 21.00 -10.00
C GLU A 31 -15.79 21.31 -8.54
N GLY A 32 -14.61 21.93 -8.34
CA GLY A 32 -14.30 22.62 -7.08
C GLY A 32 -12.90 22.44 -6.49
N ALA A 33 -11.92 21.93 -7.25
CA ALA A 33 -10.53 21.90 -6.76
C ALA A 33 -10.00 23.33 -6.56
N SER A 34 -9.96 23.79 -5.31
CA SER A 34 -9.33 25.06 -4.95
C SER A 34 -7.83 25.02 -5.25
N ASP A 35 -7.21 26.20 -5.40
CA ASP A 35 -5.78 26.39 -5.68
C ASP A 35 -4.82 25.65 -4.71
N ALA A 36 -5.33 25.08 -3.61
CA ALA A 36 -4.59 24.26 -2.65
C ALA A 36 -4.04 22.94 -3.23
N VAL A 37 -4.59 22.42 -4.34
CA VAL A 37 -4.12 21.18 -5.00
C VAL A 37 -2.83 21.39 -5.82
N LYS A 38 -2.35 22.65 -5.97
CA LYS A 38 -1.12 22.97 -6.73
C LYS A 38 0.19 22.69 -5.99
N ALA A 39 0.17 22.16 -4.75
CA ALA A 39 1.39 21.74 -4.05
C ALA A 39 1.84 20.33 -4.51
N GLY A 40 2.74 20.29 -5.49
CA GLY A 40 3.09 19.11 -6.30
C GLY A 40 3.55 17.82 -5.60
N ALA A 41 3.90 17.83 -4.32
CA ALA A 41 4.29 16.61 -3.59
C ALA A 41 3.08 15.79 -3.10
N VAL A 42 1.98 16.47 -2.74
CA VAL A 42 0.77 15.82 -2.19
C VAL A 42 -0.11 15.26 -3.31
N ALA A 43 -0.14 15.95 -4.46
CA ALA A 43 -0.84 15.48 -5.66
C ALA A 43 -0.23 14.19 -6.25
N SER A 44 1.10 14.01 -6.14
CA SER A 44 1.81 12.79 -6.57
C SER A 44 1.42 11.56 -5.74
N ALA A 45 1.31 11.70 -4.41
CA ALA A 45 0.93 10.58 -3.53
C ALA A 45 -0.53 10.10 -3.74
N LEU A 46 -1.36 10.91 -4.41
CA LEU A 46 -2.73 10.57 -4.78
C LEU A 46 -2.82 9.86 -6.14
N VAL A 47 -1.71 9.79 -6.89
CA VAL A 47 -1.62 9.12 -8.20
C VAL A 47 -1.97 7.65 -8.02
N PHE A 48 -2.93 7.23 -8.83
CA PHE A 48 -3.51 5.91 -8.78
C PHE A 48 -2.64 4.90 -9.51
N GLY A 49 -2.40 3.77 -8.86
CA GLY A 49 -1.73 2.64 -9.45
C GLY A 49 -2.31 1.33 -8.90
N GLU A 50 -2.71 0.42 -9.77
CA GLU A 50 -3.09 -0.95 -9.40
C GLU A 50 -1.98 -1.96 -9.74
N ILE A 51 -1.67 -2.85 -8.81
CA ILE A 51 -0.82 -4.00 -9.07
C ILE A 51 -1.64 -5.03 -9.84
N LEU A 52 -1.14 -5.46 -10.99
CA LEU A 52 -1.80 -6.42 -11.88
C LEU A 52 -1.51 -7.88 -11.49
N THR A 53 -0.56 -8.10 -10.59
CA THR A 53 -0.04 -9.43 -10.19
C THR A 53 0.10 -9.52 -8.67
N PRO A 54 -0.99 -9.37 -7.89
CA PRO A 54 -0.93 -9.40 -6.42
C PRO A 54 -0.35 -10.72 -5.87
N GLU A 55 -0.39 -11.81 -6.63
CA GLU A 55 0.22 -13.09 -6.28
C GLU A 55 1.74 -12.99 -6.10
N ASP A 56 2.40 -12.07 -6.79
CA ASP A 56 3.84 -11.84 -6.64
C ASP A 56 4.16 -11.25 -5.26
N ILE A 57 3.30 -10.35 -4.75
CA ILE A 57 3.39 -9.82 -3.39
C ILE A 57 3.23 -10.95 -2.37
N PHE A 58 2.20 -11.80 -2.53
CA PHE A 58 1.93 -12.89 -1.60
C PHE A 58 3.04 -13.94 -1.58
N ARG A 59 3.63 -14.23 -2.76
CA ARG A 59 4.78 -15.12 -2.88
C ARG A 59 6.02 -14.56 -2.18
N LEU A 60 6.31 -13.27 -2.35
CA LEU A 60 7.45 -12.61 -1.69
C LEU A 60 7.27 -12.57 -0.17
N LEU A 61 6.05 -12.29 0.31
CA LEU A 61 5.74 -12.32 1.74
C LEU A 61 5.75 -13.73 2.33
N ASN A 62 5.77 -14.76 1.48
CA ASN A 62 5.48 -16.15 1.86
C ASN A 62 4.21 -16.19 2.72
N LEU A 63 3.13 -15.63 2.19
CA LEU A 63 1.85 -15.49 2.88
C LEU A 63 1.17 -16.86 3.00
N GLU A 64 1.01 -17.34 4.22
CA GLU A 64 0.54 -18.69 4.55
C GLU A 64 -0.79 -18.67 5.31
N GLN A 65 -1.40 -19.86 5.42
CA GLN A 65 -2.56 -20.05 6.29
C GLN A 65 -2.16 -19.79 7.75
N GLY A 66 -2.95 -18.99 8.47
CA GLY A 66 -2.63 -18.60 9.84
C GLY A 66 -2.19 -17.14 9.95
N ASP A 67 -1.56 -16.60 8.91
CA ASP A 67 -1.01 -15.24 8.91
C ASP A 67 -2.08 -14.16 9.06
N ILE A 68 -1.64 -12.98 9.49
CA ILE A 68 -2.40 -11.74 9.45
C ILE A 68 -1.76 -10.82 8.40
N PHE A 69 -2.51 -10.54 7.34
CA PHE A 69 -2.07 -9.70 6.23
C PHE A 69 -2.59 -8.27 6.38
N TYR A 70 -1.73 -7.29 6.09
CA TYR A 70 -2.07 -5.87 6.08
C TYR A 70 -1.66 -5.21 4.76
N ASP A 71 -2.54 -4.36 4.22
CA ASP A 71 -2.27 -3.46 3.09
C ASP A 71 -2.39 -2.01 3.56
N LEU A 72 -1.27 -1.29 3.56
CA LEU A 72 -1.16 0.07 4.05
C LEU A 72 -1.30 1.05 2.87
N GLY A 73 -2.43 1.78 2.83
CA GLY A 73 -2.84 2.51 1.62
C GLY A 73 -3.59 1.60 0.65
N SER A 74 -4.54 0.83 1.17
CA SER A 74 -5.22 -0.26 0.44
C SER A 74 -6.08 0.18 -0.73
N GLY A 75 -6.31 1.49 -0.91
CA GLY A 75 -7.13 2.04 -1.96
C GLY A 75 -8.54 1.48 -1.90
N ARG A 76 -8.94 0.80 -2.97
CA ARG A 76 -10.26 0.17 -3.07
C ARG A 76 -10.28 -1.26 -2.48
N GLY A 77 -9.19 -1.73 -1.88
CA GLY A 77 -9.12 -3.02 -1.19
C GLY A 77 -8.88 -4.24 -2.08
N GLN A 78 -8.49 -4.04 -3.34
CA GLN A 78 -8.29 -5.12 -4.31
C GLN A 78 -7.25 -6.15 -3.84
N VAL A 79 -6.10 -5.70 -3.33
CA VAL A 79 -5.02 -6.60 -2.84
C VAL A 79 -5.45 -7.34 -1.57
N VAL A 80 -6.20 -6.69 -0.68
CA VAL A 80 -6.75 -7.29 0.55
C VAL A 80 -7.72 -8.43 0.23
N LEU A 81 -8.65 -8.20 -0.71
CA LEU A 81 -9.60 -9.21 -1.18
C LEU A 81 -8.89 -10.35 -1.93
N ALA A 82 -7.86 -10.02 -2.73
CA ALA A 82 -7.02 -11.00 -3.41
C ALA A 82 -6.29 -11.91 -2.41
N ALA A 83 -5.71 -11.34 -1.35
CA ALA A 83 -5.03 -12.09 -0.29
C ALA A 83 -5.98 -13.09 0.38
N ALA A 84 -7.18 -12.63 0.74
CA ALA A 84 -8.20 -13.46 1.36
C ALA A 84 -8.61 -14.65 0.48
N LEU A 85 -8.68 -14.46 -0.85
CA LEU A 85 -9.03 -15.51 -1.81
C LEU A 85 -7.90 -16.51 -2.10
N CYS A 86 -6.64 -16.14 -1.90
CA CYS A 86 -5.48 -16.88 -2.40
C CYS A 86 -4.79 -17.72 -1.32
N SER A 87 -4.49 -17.12 -0.16
CA SER A 87 -3.60 -17.70 0.85
C SER A 87 -4.31 -18.12 2.13
N LYS A 88 -5.62 -17.86 2.25
CA LYS A 88 -6.44 -18.14 3.44
C LYS A 88 -5.77 -17.69 4.77
N PRO A 89 -5.29 -16.44 4.86
CA PRO A 89 -4.85 -15.90 6.13
C PRO A 89 -6.01 -15.90 7.14
N THR A 90 -5.69 -15.81 8.42
CA THR A 90 -6.73 -15.72 9.47
C THR A 90 -7.44 -14.36 9.44
N LYS A 91 -6.75 -13.33 8.93
CA LYS A 91 -7.26 -11.96 8.83
C LYS A 91 -6.53 -11.20 7.73
N CYS A 92 -7.26 -10.39 6.97
CA CYS A 92 -6.75 -9.42 6.01
C CYS A 92 -7.25 -8.02 6.39
N VAL A 93 -6.36 -7.04 6.52
CA VAL A 93 -6.73 -5.67 6.89
C VAL A 93 -6.26 -4.68 5.82
N GLY A 94 -7.19 -3.91 5.27
CA GLY A 94 -6.88 -2.75 4.44
C GLY A 94 -7.04 -1.46 5.21
N ILE A 95 -5.99 -0.64 5.26
CA ILE A 95 -6.05 0.71 5.84
C ILE A 95 -6.00 1.72 4.70
N GLU A 96 -6.98 2.61 4.63
CA GLU A 96 -7.08 3.63 3.59
C GLU A 96 -7.48 4.98 4.21
N LEU A 97 -6.80 6.05 3.79
CA LEU A 97 -7.06 7.39 4.31
C LEU A 97 -8.24 8.08 3.58
N MET A 98 -8.40 7.80 2.29
CA MET A 98 -9.41 8.43 1.43
C MET A 98 -10.76 7.71 1.56
N GLU A 99 -11.72 8.36 2.22
CA GLU A 99 -13.08 7.85 2.44
C GLU A 99 -13.74 7.27 1.17
N PRO A 100 -13.71 7.92 -0.01
CA PRO A 100 -14.37 7.35 -1.20
C PRO A 100 -13.76 6.01 -1.65
N ARG A 101 -12.45 5.83 -1.46
CA ARG A 101 -11.75 4.58 -1.80
C ARG A 101 -12.07 3.49 -0.77
N HIS A 102 -12.11 3.86 0.51
CA HIS A 102 -12.55 2.98 1.58
C HIS A 102 -14.00 2.49 1.38
N GLN A 103 -14.93 3.38 1.01
CA GLN A 103 -16.32 2.99 0.72
C GLN A 103 -16.43 2.02 -0.45
N ALA A 104 -15.61 2.19 -1.50
CA ALA A 104 -15.54 1.23 -2.59
C ALA A 104 -15.03 -0.15 -2.12
N ALA A 105 -14.10 -0.19 -1.15
CA ALA A 105 -13.62 -1.43 -0.55
C ALA A 105 -14.70 -2.15 0.26
N LEU A 106 -15.48 -1.40 1.06
CA LEU A 106 -16.62 -1.94 1.80
C LEU A 106 -17.70 -2.49 0.88
N ALA A 107 -18.02 -1.76 -0.20
CA ALA A 107 -19.01 -2.19 -1.17
C ALA A 107 -18.58 -3.50 -1.86
N ALA A 108 -17.33 -3.60 -2.30
CA ALA A 108 -16.79 -4.82 -2.88
C ALA A 108 -16.74 -5.97 -1.87
N LYS A 109 -16.35 -5.70 -0.61
CA LYS A 109 -16.42 -6.70 0.46
C LYS A 109 -17.83 -7.27 0.60
N ALA A 110 -18.87 -6.43 0.60
CA ALA A 110 -20.25 -6.89 0.75
C ALA A 110 -20.71 -7.84 -0.37
N CYS A 111 -20.07 -7.78 -1.54
CA CYS A 111 -20.31 -8.67 -2.69
C CYS A 111 -19.41 -9.92 -2.69
N ALA A 112 -18.41 -10.01 -1.81
CA ALA A 112 -17.54 -11.19 -1.71
C ALA A 112 -18.24 -12.37 -1.01
N PRO A 113 -17.75 -13.61 -1.15
CA PRO A 113 -18.24 -14.76 -0.37
C PRO A 113 -18.15 -14.55 1.15
N GLU A 114 -19.08 -15.12 1.92
CA GLU A 114 -19.20 -14.87 3.37
C GLU A 114 -17.92 -15.21 4.16
N ASP A 115 -17.20 -16.25 3.75
CA ASP A 115 -15.91 -16.62 4.34
C ASP A 115 -14.83 -15.56 4.11
N ILE A 116 -14.81 -14.94 2.93
CA ILE A 116 -13.94 -13.80 2.61
C ILE A 116 -14.36 -12.55 3.40
N GLN A 117 -15.66 -12.27 3.47
CA GLN A 117 -16.18 -11.16 4.26
C GLN A 117 -15.75 -11.23 5.73
N ARG A 118 -15.73 -12.44 6.30
CA ARG A 118 -15.43 -12.66 7.72
C ARG A 118 -13.98 -12.37 8.07
N ILE A 119 -13.04 -12.64 7.15
CA ILE A 119 -11.60 -12.45 7.39
C ILE A 119 -11.09 -11.09 6.92
N CYS A 120 -11.82 -10.38 6.05
CA CYS A 120 -11.44 -9.05 5.58
C CYS A 120 -11.96 -7.93 6.50
N GLU A 121 -11.09 -7.01 6.88
CA GLU A 121 -11.40 -5.78 7.61
C GLU A 121 -10.89 -4.58 6.79
N PHE A 122 -11.70 -3.53 6.68
CA PHE A 122 -11.28 -2.27 6.08
C PHE A 122 -11.42 -1.16 7.11
N ARG A 123 -10.38 -0.33 7.25
CA ARG A 123 -10.33 0.78 8.20
C ARG A 123 -10.09 2.09 7.45
N CYS A 124 -10.97 3.07 7.66
CA CYS A 124 -10.77 4.43 7.16
C CYS A 124 -9.89 5.22 8.16
N GLU A 125 -8.58 4.99 8.14
CA GLU A 125 -7.67 5.49 9.16
C GLU A 125 -6.37 6.05 8.56
N ASP A 126 -5.69 6.88 9.34
CA ASP A 126 -4.31 7.32 9.06
C ASP A 126 -3.34 6.24 9.54
N VAL A 127 -2.67 5.55 8.60
CA VAL A 127 -1.67 4.50 8.91
C VAL A 127 -0.64 5.00 9.92
N LEU A 128 -0.23 6.27 9.84
CA LEU A 128 0.80 6.84 10.68
C LEU A 128 0.36 7.02 12.13
N ALA A 129 -0.93 6.97 12.41
CA ALA A 129 -1.52 7.13 13.75
C ALA A 129 -2.28 5.88 14.25
N CYS A 130 -2.60 4.93 13.37
CA CYS A 130 -3.38 3.76 13.72
C CYS A 130 -2.57 2.68 14.48
N ARG A 131 -3.32 1.68 14.92
CA ARG A 131 -2.87 0.48 15.62
C ARG A 131 -2.47 -0.61 14.63
N LEU A 132 -1.25 -1.13 14.78
CA LEU A 132 -0.61 -2.10 13.87
C LEU A 132 -0.03 -3.31 14.63
N GLU A 133 -0.46 -3.55 15.86
CA GLU A 133 0.21 -4.48 16.78
C GLU A 133 0.19 -5.94 16.29
N ASP A 134 -0.85 -6.34 15.56
CA ASP A 134 -1.04 -7.68 14.99
C ASP A 134 -0.61 -7.77 13.51
N ALA A 135 -0.04 -6.72 12.93
CA ALA A 135 0.38 -6.70 11.53
C ALA A 135 1.63 -7.57 11.31
N CYS A 136 1.44 -8.78 10.77
CA CYS A 136 2.51 -9.77 10.57
C CYS A 136 3.15 -9.69 9.17
N LYS A 137 2.34 -9.78 8.11
CA LYS A 137 2.76 -9.65 6.71
C LYS A 137 2.18 -8.36 6.15
N VAL A 138 3.04 -7.44 5.73
CA VAL A 138 2.62 -6.10 5.31
C VAL A 138 2.96 -5.85 3.85
N TYR A 139 2.01 -5.27 3.12
CA TYR A 139 2.23 -4.66 1.83
C TYR A 139 2.00 -3.14 1.92
N LEU A 140 2.80 -2.39 1.17
CA LEU A 140 2.73 -0.94 1.07
C LEU A 140 3.06 -0.50 -0.36
N CYS A 141 2.06 0.00 -1.10
CA CYS A 141 2.28 0.58 -2.42
C CYS A 141 2.79 2.03 -2.30
N ASN A 142 4.08 2.19 -2.01
CA ASN A 142 4.71 3.51 -1.82
C ASN A 142 5.40 4.08 -3.07
N ALA A 143 5.06 3.61 -4.27
CA ALA A 143 5.73 4.01 -5.50
C ALA A 143 5.78 5.54 -5.66
N ALA A 144 4.65 6.23 -5.46
CA ALA A 144 4.57 7.68 -5.63
C ALA A 144 4.86 8.49 -4.34
N PHE A 145 5.33 7.84 -3.27
CA PHE A 145 5.53 8.50 -1.98
C PHE A 145 6.88 9.21 -1.94
N PRO A 146 6.92 10.49 -1.52
CA PRO A 146 8.18 11.19 -1.30
C PRO A 146 8.98 10.56 -0.15
N ARG A 147 10.30 10.80 -0.14
CA ARG A 147 11.25 10.21 0.81
C ARG A 147 10.82 10.35 2.27
N HIS A 148 10.32 11.51 2.65
CA HIS A 148 9.89 11.77 4.03
C HIS A 148 8.68 10.93 4.44
N LEU A 149 7.77 10.66 3.51
CA LEU A 149 6.58 9.86 3.76
C LEU A 149 6.99 8.39 3.88
N ASN A 150 7.89 7.91 3.02
CA ASN A 150 8.52 6.60 3.16
C ASN A 150 9.20 6.41 4.52
N ALA A 151 9.94 7.42 5.00
CA ALA A 151 10.53 7.40 6.35
C ALA A 151 9.46 7.31 7.45
N ALA A 152 8.35 8.05 7.31
CA ALA A 152 7.25 8.02 8.27
C ALA A 152 6.53 6.65 8.31
N PHE A 153 6.31 6.01 7.16
CA PHE A 153 5.73 4.66 7.10
C PHE A 153 6.65 3.61 7.72
N ALA A 154 7.96 3.68 7.43
CA ALA A 154 8.94 2.83 8.09
C ALA A 154 8.93 3.04 9.62
N GLY A 155 8.83 4.29 10.08
CA GLY A 155 8.68 4.61 11.51
C GLY A 155 7.36 4.13 12.12
N ALA A 156 6.27 4.05 11.37
CA ALA A 156 5.02 3.44 11.86
C ALA A 156 5.12 1.92 12.04
N LEU A 157 6.09 1.31 11.35
CA LEU A 157 6.43 -0.10 11.43
C LEU A 157 7.63 -0.33 12.35
N ASP A 158 7.83 0.48 13.37
CA ASP A 158 8.85 0.20 14.38
C ASP A 158 8.44 -0.97 15.30
N PRO A 159 9.39 -1.60 16.03
CA PRO A 159 9.08 -2.75 16.89
C PRO A 159 8.11 -2.48 18.04
N GLN A 160 7.98 -1.25 18.52
CA GLN A 160 7.02 -0.91 19.59
C GLN A 160 5.60 -0.80 19.04
N ARG A 161 5.44 -0.27 17.82
CA ARG A 161 4.13 -0.05 17.21
C ARG A 161 3.59 -1.24 16.43
N ALA A 162 4.46 -1.99 15.78
CA ALA A 162 4.10 -3.17 14.99
C ALA A 162 4.94 -4.39 15.41
N PRO A 163 4.91 -4.83 16.69
CA PRO A 163 5.76 -5.90 17.21
C PRO A 163 5.65 -7.23 16.45
N ALA A 164 4.47 -7.56 15.89
CA ALA A 164 4.25 -8.79 15.15
C ALA A 164 4.84 -8.81 13.72
N LEU A 165 5.36 -7.68 13.22
CA LEU A 165 5.83 -7.59 11.84
C LEU A 165 7.00 -8.54 11.57
N GLU A 166 6.83 -9.40 10.57
CA GLU A 166 7.86 -10.32 10.11
C GLU A 166 8.42 -9.94 8.73
N ALA A 167 7.54 -9.51 7.82
CA ALA A 167 7.88 -9.23 6.44
C ALA A 167 7.09 -8.04 5.89
N LEU A 168 7.76 -7.23 5.08
CA LEU A 168 7.21 -6.06 4.41
C LEU A 168 7.57 -6.11 2.93
N VAL A 169 6.60 -5.92 2.05
CA VAL A 169 6.84 -5.67 0.62
C VAL A 169 6.45 -4.23 0.28
N THR A 170 7.33 -3.52 -0.43
CA THR A 170 7.07 -2.15 -0.92
C THR A 170 7.34 -2.00 -2.41
N CYS A 171 6.79 -0.97 -3.06
CA CYS A 171 7.01 -0.67 -4.49
C CYS A 171 8.17 0.31 -4.75
N ALA A 172 8.68 0.96 -3.71
CA ALA A 172 9.85 1.82 -3.73
C ALA A 172 10.72 1.54 -2.50
N ALA A 173 12.03 1.68 -2.67
CA ALA A 173 12.98 1.47 -1.58
C ALA A 173 12.71 2.43 -0.41
N LEU A 174 12.76 1.91 0.82
CA LEU A 174 12.68 2.72 2.03
C LEU A 174 14.04 3.36 2.35
N PRO A 175 14.09 4.54 2.99
CA PRO A 175 15.34 5.15 3.42
C PRO A 175 16.12 4.26 4.39
N GLU A 176 17.43 4.13 4.19
CA GLU A 176 18.30 3.23 4.96
C GLU A 176 18.29 3.55 6.46
N GLU A 177 18.27 4.83 6.83
CA GLU A 177 18.19 5.24 8.23
C GLU A 177 16.88 4.78 8.90
N SER A 178 15.79 4.71 8.14
CA SER A 178 14.48 4.29 8.65
C SER A 178 14.38 2.77 8.76
N LEU A 179 15.07 2.03 7.89
CA LEU A 179 15.16 0.58 7.97
C LEU A 179 15.83 0.13 9.27
N HIS A 180 16.91 0.80 9.68
CA HIS A 180 17.59 0.50 10.94
C HIS A 180 16.67 0.68 12.15
N GLN A 181 15.92 1.79 12.20
CA GLN A 181 14.97 2.08 13.28
C GLN A 181 13.84 1.03 13.35
N ALA A 182 13.36 0.58 12.19
CA ALA A 182 12.30 -0.43 12.09
C ALA A 182 12.80 -1.87 12.28
N ARG A 183 14.12 -2.07 12.48
CA ARG A 183 14.80 -3.39 12.45
C ARG A 183 14.50 -4.18 11.18
N LEU A 184 14.39 -3.51 10.04
CA LEU A 184 14.09 -4.12 8.75
C LEU A 184 15.36 -4.27 7.91
N GLN A 185 15.53 -5.43 7.31
CA GLN A 185 16.61 -5.72 6.36
C GLN A 185 16.03 -6.02 4.99
N LEU A 186 16.57 -5.39 3.95
CA LEU A 186 16.21 -5.70 2.56
C LEU A 186 16.79 -7.07 2.17
N ILE A 187 15.92 -8.02 1.86
CA ILE A 187 16.27 -9.41 1.54
C ILE A 187 16.29 -9.65 0.03
N GLN A 188 15.32 -9.10 -0.69
CA GLN A 188 15.15 -9.35 -2.12
C GLN A 188 14.53 -8.15 -2.83
N VAL A 189 14.90 -7.98 -4.10
CA VAL A 189 14.16 -7.16 -5.07
C VAL A 189 13.65 -8.10 -6.16
N ALA A 190 12.37 -7.94 -6.53
CA ALA A 190 11.73 -8.65 -7.61
C ALA A 190 10.93 -7.67 -8.47
N ASP A 191 10.37 -8.13 -9.57
CA ASP A 191 9.49 -7.34 -10.43
C ASP A 191 8.06 -7.88 -10.37
N CYS A 192 7.09 -7.00 -10.55
CA CYS A 192 5.68 -7.34 -10.74
C CYS A 192 5.09 -6.51 -11.87
N SER A 193 3.95 -6.93 -12.43
CA SER A 193 3.19 -6.10 -13.37
C SER A 193 2.28 -5.13 -12.62
N ALA A 194 2.25 -3.87 -13.08
CA ALA A 194 1.42 -2.81 -12.51
C ALA A 194 0.84 -1.92 -13.62
N THR A 195 -0.27 -1.22 -13.38
CA THR A 195 -0.92 -0.35 -14.39
C THR A 195 -0.01 0.78 -14.87
N TRP A 196 0.91 1.23 -14.02
CA TRP A 196 1.86 2.31 -14.33
C TRP A 196 3.21 1.81 -14.84
N ALA A 197 3.46 0.50 -14.84
CA ALA A 197 4.73 -0.10 -15.25
C ALA A 197 4.49 -1.56 -15.70
N THR A 198 3.87 -1.70 -16.87
CA THR A 198 3.51 -3.02 -17.42
C THR A 198 4.73 -3.87 -17.82
N GLN A 199 5.90 -3.24 -18.01
CA GLN A 199 7.17 -3.93 -18.25
C GLN A 199 7.90 -4.35 -16.95
N GLY A 200 7.33 -4.07 -15.78
CA GLY A 200 7.90 -4.40 -14.47
C GLY A 200 7.95 -3.18 -13.55
N ALA A 201 7.29 -3.28 -12.40
CA ALA A 201 7.47 -2.42 -11.24
C ALA A 201 8.29 -3.18 -10.18
N PRO A 202 9.29 -2.54 -9.55
CA PRO A 202 10.09 -3.21 -8.54
C PRO A 202 9.26 -3.45 -7.26
N LEU A 203 9.44 -4.62 -6.67
CA LEU A 203 8.98 -4.99 -5.33
C LEU A 203 10.20 -5.22 -4.44
N PHE A 204 10.25 -4.53 -3.31
CA PHE A 204 11.30 -4.63 -2.32
C PHE A 204 10.79 -5.43 -1.12
N LEU A 205 11.36 -6.61 -0.90
CA LEU A 205 11.06 -7.44 0.25
C LEU A 205 12.04 -7.13 1.39
N TYR A 206 11.48 -6.75 2.53
CA TYR A 206 12.18 -6.60 3.79
C TYR A 206 11.71 -7.66 4.78
N ARG A 207 12.61 -8.07 5.67
CA ARG A 207 12.26 -8.87 6.84
C ARG A 207 12.71 -8.18 8.10
N ARG A 208 11.94 -8.37 9.17
CA ARG A 208 12.36 -7.91 10.49
C ARG A 208 13.42 -8.85 11.04
N ASP A 209 14.48 -8.28 11.61
CA ASP A 209 15.44 -9.02 12.41
C ASP A 209 14.69 -9.62 13.60
N GLY A 210 14.44 -10.93 13.57
CA GLY A 210 13.92 -11.65 14.72
C GLY A 210 14.89 -11.52 15.90
N ASP A 211 14.43 -11.86 17.11
CA ASP A 211 15.25 -11.87 18.33
C ASP A 211 16.26 -13.04 18.35
N GLY A 212 17.01 -13.22 17.26
CA GLY A 212 18.15 -14.14 17.15
C GLY A 212 17.86 -15.54 16.60
N SER A 213 16.62 -15.89 16.22
CA SER A 213 16.28 -17.29 15.88
C SER A 213 16.18 -17.66 14.39
N SER A 214 16.53 -16.80 13.43
CA SER A 214 16.62 -17.24 12.03
C SER A 214 17.71 -16.53 11.25
N ALA A 215 18.95 -16.94 11.52
CA ALA A 215 20.08 -16.69 10.63
C ALA A 215 19.97 -17.62 9.41
N ALA A 216 19.12 -17.26 8.44
CA ALA A 216 19.08 -17.93 7.14
C ALA A 216 19.23 -16.92 6.01
N ARG A 217 20.49 -16.74 5.60
CA ARG A 217 20.99 -16.27 4.28
C ARG A 217 20.38 -14.97 3.74
N ALA A 218 20.91 -13.84 4.20
CA ALA A 218 20.97 -12.64 3.38
C ALA A 218 21.97 -12.87 2.23
N THR A 219 21.46 -13.10 1.02
CA THR A 219 22.28 -12.91 -0.19
C THR A 219 22.46 -11.42 -0.38
N ALA A 220 23.72 -10.96 -0.42
CA ALA A 220 24.05 -9.57 -0.66
C ALA A 220 23.43 -9.11 -1.99
N ILE A 221 22.45 -8.19 -1.92
CA ILE A 221 21.89 -7.55 -3.11
C ILE A 221 22.95 -6.59 -3.66
N PRO A 222 23.33 -6.71 -4.94
CA PRO A 222 24.27 -5.80 -5.58
C PRO A 222 23.83 -4.33 -5.43
N THR A 223 24.74 -3.47 -5.01
CA THR A 223 24.51 -2.04 -4.71
C THR A 223 23.98 -1.24 -5.91
N ASN A 224 24.21 -1.73 -7.13
CA ASN A 224 23.74 -1.11 -8.38
C ASN A 224 22.22 -1.25 -8.58
N VAL A 225 21.60 -2.36 -8.17
CA VAL A 225 20.13 -2.56 -8.26
C VAL A 225 19.38 -1.61 -7.32
N ARG A 226 19.94 -1.33 -6.14
CA ARG A 226 19.40 -0.34 -5.18
C ARG A 226 19.41 1.09 -5.75
N TYR A 227 20.38 1.41 -6.61
CA TYR A 227 20.59 2.75 -7.13
C TYR A 227 19.75 3.08 -8.38
N GLU A 228 19.52 2.11 -9.27
CA GLU A 228 18.81 2.35 -10.54
C GLU A 228 17.30 2.51 -10.35
N ALA A 229 16.68 1.65 -9.53
CA ALA A 229 15.25 1.75 -9.22
C ALA A 229 14.89 3.04 -8.47
N SER A 230 15.77 3.49 -7.56
CA SER A 230 15.59 4.75 -6.82
C SER A 230 15.84 5.99 -7.71
N ARG A 231 16.76 5.93 -8.69
CA ARG A 231 17.02 7.03 -9.64
C ARG A 231 15.88 7.24 -10.63
N GLN A 232 15.22 6.18 -11.11
CA GLN A 232 14.15 6.31 -12.11
C GLN A 232 12.89 7.00 -11.55
N LEU A 233 12.59 6.86 -10.25
CA LEU A 233 11.48 7.59 -9.61
C LEU A 233 11.88 8.92 -8.94
N SER A 234 13.08 9.03 -8.35
CA SER A 234 13.52 10.27 -7.69
C SER A 234 13.71 11.44 -8.66
N ALA A 235 13.93 11.16 -9.96
CA ALA A 235 13.98 12.19 -11.00
C ALA A 235 12.63 12.91 -11.21
N ALA A 236 11.52 12.33 -10.74
CA ALA A 236 10.17 12.91 -10.89
C ALA A 236 9.68 13.72 -9.68
N THR A 237 10.35 13.66 -8.52
CA THR A 237 9.77 14.15 -7.23
C THR A 237 10.60 15.21 -6.48
N GLN A 238 11.64 15.79 -7.09
CA GLN A 238 12.40 16.85 -6.43
C GLN A 238 11.73 18.24 -6.53
N SER A 239 11.11 18.67 -5.43
CA SER A 239 11.13 20.03 -4.83
C SER A 239 9.75 20.51 -4.35
N THR A 240 9.53 20.50 -3.03
CA THR A 240 8.43 21.26 -2.40
C THR A 240 8.85 22.10 -1.20
N GLY A 241 9.97 21.78 -0.52
CA GLY A 241 10.48 22.61 0.59
C GLY A 241 9.54 22.74 1.79
N LEU A 242 8.50 21.90 1.88
CA LEU A 242 7.53 21.88 2.97
C LEU A 242 8.05 21.06 4.16
N SER A 243 7.62 21.40 5.37
CA SER A 243 7.91 20.58 6.55
C SER A 243 7.04 19.32 6.60
N HIS A 244 7.49 18.30 7.32
CA HIS A 244 6.76 17.03 7.49
C HIS A 244 5.34 17.23 8.07
N GLU A 245 5.16 18.23 8.92
CA GLU A 245 3.88 18.54 9.55
C GLU A 245 2.94 19.26 8.56
N ASP A 246 3.49 20.13 7.72
CA ASP A 246 2.74 20.81 6.66
C ASP A 246 2.22 19.84 5.60
N GLU A 247 3.01 18.85 5.18
CA GLU A 247 2.57 17.85 4.20
C GLU A 247 1.51 16.91 4.74
N ARG A 248 1.62 16.50 6.02
CA ARG A 248 0.57 15.74 6.72
C ARG A 248 -0.70 16.56 6.88
N SER A 249 -0.56 17.84 7.22
CA SER A 249 -1.68 18.77 7.33
C SER A 249 -2.37 18.98 5.98
N LEU A 250 -1.60 19.07 4.88
CA LEU A 250 -2.12 19.19 3.53
C LEU A 250 -2.83 17.91 3.07
N LEU A 251 -2.29 16.72 3.35
CA LEU A 251 -2.97 15.45 3.10
C LEU A 251 -4.30 15.38 3.86
N ARG A 252 -4.31 15.72 5.16
CA ARG A 252 -5.52 15.77 5.99
C ARG A 252 -6.52 16.83 5.49
N SER A 253 -6.03 17.99 5.05
CA SER A 253 -6.86 19.07 4.52
C SER A 253 -7.46 18.71 3.16
N ALA A 254 -6.71 18.03 2.28
CA ALA A 254 -7.23 17.53 1.01
C ALA A 254 -8.31 16.45 1.23
N VAL A 255 -8.12 15.57 2.21
CA VAL A 255 -9.12 14.59 2.65
C VAL A 255 -10.38 15.29 3.19
N LEU A 256 -10.23 16.31 4.03
CA LEU A 256 -11.35 17.08 4.57
C LEU A 256 -12.09 17.87 3.48
N ALA A 257 -11.38 18.48 2.53
CA ALA A 257 -11.99 19.17 1.40
C ALA A 257 -12.83 18.22 0.53
N SER A 258 -12.37 16.97 0.34
CA SER A 258 -13.15 15.93 -0.35
C SER A 258 -14.41 15.50 0.42
N LYS A 259 -14.45 15.63 1.76
CA LYS A 259 -15.66 15.34 2.55
C LYS A 259 -16.74 16.41 2.38
N PHE A 260 -16.37 17.68 2.19
CA PHE A 260 -17.34 18.76 1.97
C PHE A 260 -17.92 18.76 0.55
N ALA A 261 -17.12 18.39 -0.46
CA ALA A 261 -17.60 18.29 -1.85
C ALA A 261 -18.61 17.15 -2.08
N CYS A 262 -18.69 16.18 -1.18
CA CYS A 262 -19.63 15.05 -1.30
C CYS A 262 -20.96 15.27 -0.53
N LEU A 263 -21.11 16.42 0.14
CA LEU A 263 -22.30 16.81 0.93
C LEU A 263 -23.10 17.96 0.29
N GLN A 264 -22.76 18.37 -0.93
CA GLN A 264 -23.51 19.29 -1.78
C GLN A 264 -24.06 18.56 -3.00
#